data_AF-A0A848WIG0-F1
#
_entry.id   AF-A0A848WIG0-F1
#
_cell.length_a   1.000
_cell.length_b   1.000
_cell.length_c   1.000
_cell.angle_alpha   90.00
_cell.angle_beta   90.00
_cell.angle_gamma   90.00
#
_symmetry.space_group_name_H-M   'P 1'
#
loop_
_entity.id
_entity.type
_entity.pdbx_description
1 polymer ?
#
loop_
_entity_poly.entity_id
_entity_poly.type
_entity_poly.pdbx_seq_one_letter_code
_entity_poly.pdbx_strand_id
1 'polypeptide(L)'
;MSRSDQSGFEDRLKRIQKGGANTMGEVHIGPRDEVRANKKGRKSRPSNTVRIKQKNKKTTVLGEGSNSALVPLALMFGALSMFVGQAAAFHFFQDGGLAPITPPEVIAPYIQYAPLAIGGTLAALFMWTFRLSGFLRSAALIAGCAAVFVYHVELVQKVPGLYTGFFTKEYVASVLTKV
;
A
#
# COMPACT_ATOMS: atom_id res chain seq x y z
N MET A 1 20.06 -25.36 -39.45
CA MET A 1 18.64 -25.16 -39.10
C MET A 1 18.06 -26.53 -38.77
N SER A 2 17.45 -26.70 -37.59
CA SER A 2 16.91 -27.99 -37.18
C SER A 2 15.60 -28.30 -37.93
N ARG A 3 15.30 -29.58 -38.17
CA ARG A 3 14.04 -29.99 -38.85
C ARG A 3 12.78 -29.51 -38.11
N SER A 4 12.86 -29.33 -36.78
CA SER A 4 11.78 -28.76 -35.97
C SER A 4 11.51 -27.29 -36.30
N ASP A 5 12.55 -26.49 -36.57
CA ASP A 5 12.38 -25.06 -36.89
C ASP A 5 11.74 -24.85 -38.27
N GLN A 6 12.05 -25.71 -39.23
CA GLN A 6 11.42 -25.71 -40.57
C GLN A 6 9.93 -26.08 -40.50
N SER A 7 9.58 -27.12 -39.73
CA SER A 7 8.19 -27.55 -39.59
C SER A 7 7.30 -26.48 -38.94
N GLY A 8 7.83 -25.76 -37.94
CA GLY A 8 7.12 -24.66 -37.30
C GLY A 8 6.94 -23.45 -38.23
N PHE A 9 7.84 -23.23 -39.18
CA PHE A 9 7.75 -22.13 -40.14
C PHE A 9 6.76 -22.43 -41.27
N GLU A 10 6.79 -23.64 -41.83
CA GLU A 10 5.85 -24.04 -42.89
C GLU A 10 4.41 -24.08 -42.38
N ASP A 11 4.20 -24.53 -41.15
CA ASP A 11 2.88 -24.61 -40.54
C ASP A 11 2.31 -23.21 -40.21
N ARG A 12 3.19 -22.21 -40.02
CA ARG A 12 2.81 -20.79 -39.91
C ARG A 12 2.44 -20.20 -41.27
N LEU A 13 3.21 -20.47 -42.32
CA LEU A 13 2.91 -19.99 -43.68
C LEU A 13 1.57 -20.53 -44.18
N LYS A 14 1.29 -21.82 -43.97
CA LYS A 14 0.00 -22.45 -44.31
C LYS A 14 -1.17 -21.86 -43.53
N ARG A 15 -0.95 -21.37 -42.31
CA ARG A 15 -1.98 -20.71 -41.47
C ARG A 15 -2.24 -19.27 -41.89
N ILE A 16 -1.20 -18.52 -42.22
CA ILE A 16 -1.30 -17.13 -42.69
C ILE A 16 -1.99 -17.09 -44.06
N GLN A 17 -1.65 -18.01 -44.98
CA GLN A 17 -2.35 -18.15 -46.27
C GLN A 17 -3.85 -18.48 -46.13
N LYS A 18 -4.26 -19.11 -45.02
CA LYS A 18 -5.67 -19.40 -44.71
C LYS A 18 -6.37 -18.28 -43.91
N GLY A 19 -5.70 -17.15 -43.69
CA GLY A 19 -6.26 -16.00 -42.96
C GLY A 19 -6.40 -16.19 -41.45
N GLY A 20 -5.68 -17.13 -40.83
CA GLY A 20 -5.77 -17.43 -39.40
C GLY A 20 -4.88 -16.53 -38.51
N ALA A 21 -5.30 -16.33 -37.26
CA ALA A 21 -4.59 -15.49 -36.29
C ALA A 21 -3.19 -16.05 -35.91
N ASN A 22 -2.21 -15.15 -35.80
CA ASN A 22 -0.82 -15.44 -35.45
C ASN A 22 -0.68 -15.51 -33.92
N THR A 23 -0.78 -16.71 -33.33
CA THR A 23 -0.80 -16.88 -31.87
C THR A 23 0.44 -17.62 -31.39
N MET A 24 1.44 -16.86 -30.91
CA MET A 24 2.47 -17.36 -29.98
C MET A 24 1.84 -17.47 -28.59
N GLY A 25 1.39 -18.65 -28.20
CA GLY A 25 0.89 -18.91 -26.84
C GLY A 25 0.68 -20.40 -26.62
N GLU A 26 0.80 -20.85 -25.37
CA GLU A 26 0.57 -22.25 -24.97
C GLU A 26 -0.84 -22.70 -25.35
N VAL A 27 -0.90 -23.75 -26.17
CA VAL A 27 -2.13 -24.40 -26.59
C VAL A 27 -2.31 -25.65 -25.75
N HIS A 28 -3.16 -25.58 -24.74
CA HIS A 28 -3.64 -26.78 -24.05
C HIS A 28 -4.70 -27.47 -24.91
N ILE A 29 -4.39 -28.65 -25.42
CA ILE A 29 -5.34 -29.55 -26.09
C ILE A 29 -5.83 -30.54 -25.02
N GLY A 30 -7.08 -30.41 -24.59
CA GLY A 30 -7.74 -31.34 -23.69
C GLY A 30 -9.18 -31.60 -24.17
N PRO A 31 -9.74 -32.79 -23.93
CA PRO A 31 -11.09 -33.12 -24.36
C PRO A 31 -12.12 -32.18 -23.74
N ARG A 32 -13.13 -31.85 -24.53
CA ARG A 32 -14.21 -30.94 -24.19
C ARG A 32 -15.08 -31.61 -23.11
N ASP A 33 -15.35 -30.95 -21.99
CA ASP A 33 -16.45 -31.37 -21.10
C ASP A 33 -17.78 -31.17 -21.85
N GLU A 34 -18.26 -32.22 -22.51
CA GLU A 34 -19.46 -32.21 -23.37
C GLU A 34 -20.79 -32.18 -22.59
N VAL A 35 -20.84 -31.66 -21.36
CA VAL A 35 -22.05 -31.77 -20.52
C VAL A 35 -23.11 -30.70 -20.82
N ARG A 36 -22.89 -29.77 -21.77
CA ARG A 36 -23.85 -28.67 -22.04
C ARG A 36 -24.38 -28.56 -23.48
N ALA A 37 -24.10 -29.52 -24.36
CA ALA A 37 -24.57 -29.46 -25.76
C ALA A 37 -25.90 -30.21 -26.03
N ASN A 38 -26.45 -30.96 -25.07
CA ASN A 38 -27.62 -31.82 -25.32
C ASN A 38 -29.00 -31.15 -25.15
N LYS A 39 -29.10 -29.82 -25.02
CA LYS A 39 -30.42 -29.17 -24.84
C LYS A 39 -31.12 -28.71 -26.12
N LYS A 40 -30.45 -28.70 -27.27
CA LYS A 40 -31.07 -28.36 -28.57
C LYS A 40 -30.34 -29.13 -29.66
N GLY A 41 -31.00 -30.16 -30.22
CA GLY A 41 -30.44 -31.16 -31.16
C GLY A 41 -29.81 -30.61 -32.43
N ARG A 42 -28.69 -29.90 -32.30
CA ARG A 42 -27.80 -29.49 -33.38
C ARG A 42 -26.58 -30.40 -33.35
N LYS A 43 -26.41 -31.19 -34.42
CA LYS A 43 -25.21 -31.98 -34.69
C LYS A 43 -23.98 -31.07 -34.55
N SER A 44 -23.20 -31.28 -33.49
CA SER A 44 -21.95 -30.57 -33.24
C SER A 44 -20.94 -30.96 -34.31
N ARG A 45 -20.60 -30.02 -35.21
CA ARG A 45 -19.42 -30.18 -36.07
C ARG A 45 -18.17 -30.21 -35.18
N PRO A 46 -17.18 -31.07 -35.46
CA PRO A 46 -15.93 -31.14 -34.69
C PRO A 46 -15.12 -29.87 -34.95
N SER A 47 -15.44 -28.84 -34.19
CA SER A 47 -14.74 -27.57 -34.16
C SER A 47 -13.64 -27.71 -33.10
N ASN A 48 -12.42 -27.99 -33.56
CA ASN A 48 -11.23 -27.99 -32.72
C ASN A 48 -10.87 -26.53 -32.37
N THR A 49 -11.71 -25.89 -31.55
CA THR A 49 -11.50 -24.52 -31.11
C THR A 49 -10.53 -24.52 -29.95
N VAL A 50 -9.28 -24.20 -30.27
CA VAL A 50 -8.25 -23.84 -29.30
C VAL A 50 -8.73 -22.62 -28.51
N ARG A 51 -9.05 -22.83 -27.23
CA ARG A 51 -9.38 -21.72 -26.33
C ARG A 51 -8.07 -21.13 -25.82
N ILE A 52 -7.62 -20.06 -26.47
CA ILE A 52 -6.57 -19.21 -25.93
C ILE A 52 -7.17 -18.52 -24.70
N LYS A 53 -6.94 -19.08 -23.51
CA LYS A 53 -7.11 -18.30 -22.28
C LYS A 53 -6.08 -17.19 -22.37
N GLN A 54 -6.52 -15.98 -22.73
CA GLN A 54 -5.77 -14.78 -22.41
C GLN A 54 -5.51 -14.85 -20.90
N LYS A 55 -4.26 -15.13 -20.53
CA LYS A 55 -3.79 -14.91 -19.18
C LYS A 55 -4.01 -13.42 -18.96
N ASN A 56 -5.04 -13.06 -18.18
CA ASN A 56 -5.25 -11.68 -17.77
C ASN A 56 -3.88 -11.17 -17.36
N LYS A 57 -3.35 -10.16 -18.07
CA LYS A 57 -2.15 -9.47 -17.62
C LYS A 57 -2.49 -9.08 -16.19
N LYS A 58 -1.89 -9.74 -15.21
CA LYS A 58 -1.86 -9.20 -13.85
C LYS A 58 -1.14 -7.89 -14.06
N THR A 59 -1.91 -6.80 -14.13
CA THR A 59 -1.42 -5.47 -13.84
C THR A 59 -0.94 -5.57 -12.41
N THR A 60 0.31 -6.02 -12.23
CA THR A 60 0.98 -5.97 -10.95
C THR A 60 1.07 -4.50 -10.65
N VAL A 61 0.14 -4.01 -9.83
CA VAL A 61 0.20 -2.65 -9.35
C VAL A 61 1.51 -2.59 -8.59
N LEU A 62 2.41 -1.70 -9.02
CA LEU A 62 3.71 -1.51 -8.41
C LEU A 62 3.49 -1.36 -6.89
N GLY A 63 3.99 -2.34 -6.13
CA GLY A 63 3.78 -2.39 -4.68
C GLY A 63 2.88 -3.52 -4.17
N GLU A 64 2.11 -4.28 -4.95
CA GLU A 64 1.29 -5.40 -4.44
C GLU A 64 2.11 -6.60 -3.92
N GLY A 65 3.37 -6.73 -4.34
CA GLY A 65 4.18 -7.93 -4.09
C GLY A 65 5.04 -7.94 -2.82
N SER A 66 5.35 -6.79 -2.21
CA SER A 66 6.35 -6.73 -1.12
C SER A 66 5.78 -6.16 0.17
N ASN A 67 4.90 -6.93 0.81
CA ASN A 67 4.44 -6.59 2.17
C ASN A 67 5.60 -6.62 3.19
N SER A 68 6.62 -7.45 2.96
CA SER A 68 7.79 -7.54 3.85
C SER A 68 8.56 -6.23 3.98
N ALA A 69 8.68 -5.43 2.92
CA ALA A 69 9.33 -4.13 2.97
C ALA A 69 8.37 -2.99 3.30
N LEU A 70 7.15 -3.03 2.75
CA LEU A 70 6.21 -1.91 2.85
C LEU A 70 5.49 -1.84 4.21
N VAL A 71 5.33 -2.95 4.92
CA VAL A 71 4.69 -2.96 6.25
C VAL A 71 5.57 -2.27 7.31
N PRO A 72 6.87 -2.60 7.46
CA PRO A 72 7.76 -1.88 8.37
C PRO A 72 7.88 -0.39 8.00
N LEU A 73 7.97 -0.09 6.71
CA LEU A 73 8.03 1.30 6.24
C LEU A 73 6.75 2.07 6.58
N ALA A 74 5.59 1.46 6.40
CA ALA A 74 4.31 2.06 6.78
C ALA A 74 4.24 2.36 8.29
N LEU A 75 4.72 1.43 9.11
CA LEU A 75 4.82 1.63 10.56
C LEU A 75 5.74 2.80 10.92
N MET A 76 6.90 2.91 10.28
CA MET A 76 7.81 4.03 10.48
C MET A 76 7.19 5.37 10.06
N PHE A 77 6.52 5.43 8.91
CA PHE A 77 5.83 6.64 8.48
C PHE A 77 4.69 7.03 9.42
N GLY A 78 3.94 6.07 9.95
CA GLY A 78 2.95 6.33 10.98
C GLY A 78 3.55 6.94 12.24
N ALA A 79 4.60 6.33 12.77
CA ALA A 79 5.32 6.82 13.95
C ALA A 79 5.87 8.23 13.73
N LEU A 80 6.54 8.46 12.59
CA LEU A 80 7.11 9.77 12.27
C LEU A 80 6.03 10.84 12.09
N SER A 81 4.91 10.51 11.46
CA SER A 81 3.79 11.45 11.30
C SER A 81 3.25 11.90 12.64
N MET A 82 3.07 10.96 13.57
CA MET A 82 2.58 11.26 14.91
C MET A 82 3.59 12.06 15.73
N PHE A 83 4.88 11.73 15.62
CA PHE A 83 5.95 12.49 16.26
C PHE A 83 5.97 13.95 15.78
N VAL A 84 5.88 14.16 14.46
CA VAL A 84 5.77 15.50 13.88
C VAL A 84 4.50 16.20 14.36
N GLY A 85 3.38 15.49 14.47
CA GLY A 85 2.14 16.03 15.03
C GLY A 85 2.29 16.52 16.48
N GLN A 86 2.99 15.75 17.32
CA GLN A 86 3.29 16.14 18.71
C GLN A 86 4.23 17.35 18.77
N ALA A 87 5.29 17.36 17.97
CA ALA A 87 6.24 18.46 17.93
C ALA A 87 5.59 19.76 17.42
N ALA A 88 4.78 19.67 16.36
CA ALA A 88 4.02 20.80 15.84
C ALA A 88 3.02 21.33 16.87
N ALA A 89 2.26 20.43 17.53
CA ALA A 89 1.32 20.83 18.56
C ALA A 89 2.00 21.50 19.75
N PHE A 90 3.17 21.01 20.17
CA PHE A 90 3.99 21.66 21.18
C PHE A 90 4.40 23.07 20.74
N HIS A 91 4.94 23.21 19.52
CA HIS A 91 5.42 24.50 19.04
C HIS A 91 4.34 25.55 18.82
N PHE A 92 3.11 25.12 18.52
CA PHE A 92 1.98 26.03 18.27
C PHE A 92 1.12 26.29 19.50
N PHE A 93 0.99 25.35 20.44
CA PHE A 93 -0.05 25.45 21.47
C PHE A 93 0.44 25.30 22.91
N GLN A 94 1.74 25.11 23.12
CA GLN A 94 2.31 25.02 24.47
C GLN A 94 3.32 26.13 24.73
N ASP A 95 3.41 26.52 26.00
CA ASP A 95 4.41 27.46 26.48
C ASP A 95 5.82 26.88 26.31
N GLY A 96 6.72 27.65 25.70
CA GLY A 96 8.04 27.18 25.26
C GLY A 96 8.08 26.67 23.81
N GLY A 97 6.95 26.69 23.10
CA GLY A 97 6.89 26.47 21.66
C GLY A 97 7.60 27.57 20.85
N LEU A 98 7.94 27.29 19.59
CA LEU A 98 8.61 28.25 18.71
C LEU A 98 7.69 29.37 18.23
N ALA A 99 6.40 29.09 18.06
CA ALA A 99 5.42 30.02 17.52
C ALA A 99 4.05 29.80 18.21
N PRO A 100 3.96 30.08 19.52
CA PRO A 100 2.73 29.85 20.27
C PRO A 100 1.61 30.75 19.72
N ILE A 101 0.50 30.13 19.36
CA ILE A 101 -0.72 30.78 18.91
C ILE A 101 -1.79 30.61 19.99
N THR A 102 -2.52 31.68 20.29
CA THR A 102 -3.68 31.62 21.18
C THR A 102 -4.88 31.14 20.36
N PRO A 103 -5.39 29.93 20.62
CA PRO A 103 -6.52 29.41 19.87
C PRO A 103 -7.80 30.14 20.26
N PRO A 104 -8.76 30.32 19.33
CA PRO A 104 -10.08 30.85 19.64
C PRO A 104 -10.80 29.99 20.68
N GLU A 105 -11.65 30.58 21.51
CA GLU A 105 -12.38 29.88 22.59
C GLU A 105 -13.16 28.65 22.11
N VAL A 106 -13.70 28.70 20.89
CA VAL A 106 -14.44 27.59 20.26
C VAL A 106 -13.56 26.35 20.01
N ILE A 107 -12.28 26.57 19.71
CA ILE A 107 -11.32 25.50 19.37
C ILE A 107 -10.54 25.04 20.61
N ALA A 108 -10.55 25.84 21.69
CA ALA A 108 -9.78 25.58 22.90
C ALA A 108 -9.98 24.17 23.50
N PRO A 109 -11.21 23.61 23.58
CA PRO A 109 -11.42 22.24 24.08
C PRO A 109 -10.79 21.15 23.21
N TYR A 110 -10.50 21.45 21.94
CA TYR A 110 -10.03 20.49 20.95
C TYR A 110 -8.51 20.52 20.74
N ILE A 111 -7.78 21.47 21.33
CA ILE A 111 -6.31 21.58 21.19
C ILE A 111 -5.60 20.29 21.59
N GLN A 112 -6.11 19.58 22.60
CA GLN A 112 -5.55 18.30 23.05
C GLN A 112 -5.49 17.23 21.93
N TYR A 113 -6.33 17.37 20.90
CA TYR A 113 -6.35 16.49 19.73
C TYR A 113 -5.55 17.03 18.54
N ALA A 114 -4.90 18.20 18.66
CA ALA A 114 -4.07 18.78 17.61
C ALA A 114 -2.96 17.81 17.11
N PRO A 115 -2.27 17.03 17.98
CA PRO A 115 -1.31 16.04 17.51
C PRO A 115 -1.93 14.99 16.57
N LEU A 116 -3.17 14.56 16.86
CA LEU A 116 -3.89 13.59 16.02
C LEU A 116 -4.36 14.21 14.71
N ALA A 117 -4.79 15.48 14.71
CA ALA A 117 -5.19 16.18 13.50
C ALA A 117 -3.99 16.37 12.55
N ILE A 118 -2.86 16.88 13.08
CA ILE A 118 -1.65 17.14 12.28
C ILE A 118 -1.02 15.82 11.85
N GLY A 119 -0.76 14.92 12.81
CA GLY A 119 -0.13 13.64 12.55
C GLY A 119 -0.99 12.72 11.69
N GLY A 120 -2.31 12.69 11.91
CA GLY A 120 -3.25 11.93 11.10
C GLY A 120 -3.33 12.43 9.65
N THR A 121 -3.29 13.74 9.44
CA THR A 121 -3.25 14.33 8.08
C THR A 121 -1.96 13.95 7.36
N LEU A 122 -0.81 14.03 8.02
CA LEU A 122 0.48 13.56 7.48
C LEU A 122 0.46 12.06 7.17
N ALA A 123 -0.10 11.25 8.06
CA ALA A 123 -0.21 9.81 7.86
C ALA A 123 -1.13 9.48 6.66
N ALA A 124 -2.22 10.22 6.48
CA ALA A 124 -3.09 10.10 5.30
C ALA A 124 -2.38 10.49 4.00
N LEU A 125 -1.57 11.57 4.03
CA LEU A 125 -0.74 11.97 2.90
C LEU A 125 0.27 10.88 2.54
N PHE A 126 0.96 10.29 3.51
CA PHE A 126 1.87 9.17 3.26
C PHE A 126 1.16 7.92 2.75
N MET A 127 -0.02 7.62 3.28
CA MET A 127 -0.82 6.50 2.80
C MET A 127 -1.18 6.68 1.32
N TRP A 128 -1.54 7.89 0.92
CA TRP A 128 -1.87 8.22 -0.46
C TRP A 128 -0.64 8.21 -1.37
N THR A 129 0.43 8.91 -1.01
CA THR A 129 1.64 9.07 -1.84
C THR A 129 2.37 7.74 -2.08
N PHE A 130 2.51 6.93 -1.03
CA PHE A 130 3.21 5.64 -1.11
C PHE A 130 2.27 4.45 -1.39
N ARG A 131 0.98 4.72 -1.65
CA ARG A 131 -0.04 3.72 -1.94
C ARG A 131 -0.09 2.61 -0.88
N LEU A 132 -0.08 3.00 0.39
CA LEU A 132 -0.12 2.10 1.55
C LEU A 132 -1.55 1.69 1.93
N SER A 133 -2.49 1.73 0.98
CA SER A 133 -3.92 1.48 1.21
C SER A 133 -4.29 0.01 1.44
N GLY A 134 -3.35 -0.92 1.30
CA GLY A 134 -3.59 -2.33 1.64
C GLY A 134 -3.79 -2.51 3.14
N PHE A 135 -4.71 -3.40 3.54
CA PHE A 135 -5.11 -3.61 4.95
C PHE A 135 -3.92 -3.69 5.91
N LEU A 136 -2.97 -4.58 5.67
CA LEU A 136 -1.78 -4.74 6.53
C LEU A 136 -0.92 -3.48 6.64
N ARG A 137 -0.79 -2.71 5.56
CA ARG A 137 0.04 -1.48 5.53
C ARG A 137 -0.67 -0.33 6.22
N SER A 138 -1.97 -0.18 5.98
CA SER A 138 -2.80 0.80 6.67
C SER A 138 -2.84 0.52 8.17
N ALA A 139 -3.00 -0.74 8.58
CA ALA A 139 -2.95 -1.15 9.97
C ALA A 139 -1.58 -0.88 10.60
N ALA A 140 -0.48 -1.17 9.89
CA ALA A 140 0.86 -0.88 10.37
C ALA A 140 1.12 0.62 10.53
N LEU A 141 0.65 1.45 9.59
CA LEU A 141 0.73 2.90 9.69
C LEU A 141 -0.06 3.44 10.89
N ILE A 142 -1.29 2.96 11.08
CA ILE A 142 -2.10 3.31 12.26
C ILE A 142 -1.40 2.85 13.55
N ALA A 143 -0.84 1.64 13.57
CA ALA A 143 -0.12 1.11 14.72
C ALA A 143 1.13 1.95 15.05
N GLY A 144 1.86 2.41 14.03
CA GLY A 144 2.97 3.35 14.21
C GLY A 144 2.53 4.67 14.84
N CYS A 145 1.43 5.25 14.37
CA CYS A 145 0.87 6.47 14.97
C CYS A 145 0.46 6.22 16.43
N ALA A 146 -0.29 5.15 16.68
CA ALA A 146 -0.78 4.80 18.01
C ALA A 146 0.39 4.55 18.98
N ALA A 147 1.45 3.88 18.53
CA ALA A 147 2.62 3.60 19.36
C ALA A 147 3.27 4.90 19.87
N VAL A 148 3.47 5.90 18.99
CA VAL A 148 4.07 7.18 19.41
C VAL A 148 3.11 8.02 20.25
N PHE A 149 1.80 7.96 19.97
CA PHE A 149 0.81 8.71 20.74
C PHE A 149 0.67 8.17 22.17
N VAL A 150 0.50 6.86 22.32
CA VAL A 150 0.26 6.20 23.60
C VAL A 150 1.53 6.12 24.43
N TYR A 151 2.66 5.76 23.83
CA TYR A 151 3.93 5.57 24.53
C TYR A 151 4.84 6.81 24.51
N HIS A 152 4.29 8.01 24.26
CA HIS A 152 5.08 9.24 24.18
C HIS A 152 5.98 9.44 25.42
N VAL A 153 5.40 9.29 26.61
CA VAL A 153 6.12 9.48 27.88
C VAL A 153 7.28 8.48 28.02
N GLU A 154 7.03 7.20 27.73
CA GLU A 154 8.07 6.17 27.78
C GLU A 154 9.16 6.40 26.73
N LEU A 155 8.80 6.88 25.54
CA LEU A 155 9.77 7.18 24.46
C LEU A 155 10.67 8.35 24.84
N VAL A 156 10.12 9.38 25.49
CA VAL A 156 10.89 10.52 26.04
C VAL A 156 11.87 10.03 27.12
N GLN A 157 11.46 9.08 27.97
CA GLN A 157 12.33 8.50 29.00
C GLN A 157 13.46 7.65 28.42
N LYS A 158 13.16 6.81 27.41
CA LYS A 158 14.15 5.88 26.84
C LYS A 158 15.17 6.58 25.96
N VAL A 159 14.75 7.64 25.25
CA VAL A 159 15.62 8.35 24.29
C VAL A 159 15.47 9.87 24.44
N PRO A 160 15.80 10.45 25.61
CA PRO A 160 15.55 11.87 25.87
C PRO A 160 16.33 12.79 24.92
N GLY A 161 17.53 12.37 24.50
CA GLY A 161 18.36 13.14 23.56
C GLY A 161 17.67 13.41 22.23
N LEU A 162 16.89 12.44 21.71
CA LEU A 162 16.12 12.62 20.48
C LEU A 162 15.06 13.71 20.66
N TYR A 163 14.34 13.68 21.79
CA TYR A 163 13.27 14.63 22.07
C TYR A 163 13.79 16.04 22.39
N THR A 164 14.96 16.18 23.03
CA THR A 164 15.55 17.51 23.28
C THR A 164 15.97 18.25 22.00
N GLY A 165 16.03 17.58 20.84
CA GLY A 165 16.27 18.23 19.55
C GLY A 165 15.03 18.88 18.95
N PHE A 166 13.83 18.46 19.37
CA PHE A 166 12.54 18.92 18.82
C PHE A 166 11.65 19.60 19.86
N PHE A 167 11.91 19.38 21.15
CA PHE A 167 11.19 19.96 22.27
C PHE A 167 12.16 20.72 23.17
N THR A 168 11.68 21.69 23.91
CA THR A 168 12.52 22.39 24.90
C THR A 168 12.96 21.46 26.02
N LYS A 169 14.10 21.76 26.64
CA LYS A 169 14.64 20.94 27.73
C LYS A 169 13.69 20.93 28.94
N GLU A 170 13.05 22.05 29.18
CA GLU A 170 12.06 22.25 30.24
C GLU A 170 10.81 21.40 30.00
N TYR A 171 10.34 21.33 28.76
CA TYR A 171 9.23 20.45 28.40
C TYR A 171 9.61 18.98 28.62
N VAL A 172 10.76 18.56 28.11
CA VAL A 172 11.25 17.17 28.29
C VAL A 172 11.37 16.84 29.77
N ALA A 173 11.97 17.73 30.57
CA ALA A 173 12.05 17.56 32.02
C ALA A 173 10.67 17.45 32.68
N SER A 174 9.71 18.30 32.28
CA SER A 174 8.34 18.26 32.83
C SER A 174 7.60 16.95 32.52
N VAL A 175 7.87 16.34 31.37
CA VAL A 175 7.30 15.05 30.98
C VAL A 175 7.97 13.92 31.77
N LEU A 176 9.27 14.03 32.06
CA LEU A 176 10.00 13.07 32.89
C LEU A 176 9.57 13.10 34.36
N THR A 177 9.16 14.26 34.88
CA THR A 177 8.73 14.43 36.28
C THR A 177 7.25 14.09 36.54
N LYS A 178 6.45 13.85 35.51
CA LYS A 178 5.01 13.52 35.63
C LYS A 178 4.73 12.05 36.00
N VAL A 179 5.69 11.37 36.60
CA VAL A 179 5.60 9.98 37.08
C VAL A 179 5.80 9.93 38.58
#